data_AF-A0A4R0DGR0-F1
#
_entry.id   AF-A0A4R0DGR0-F1
#
_cell.length_a   1.000
_cell.length_b   1.000
_cell.length_c   1.000
_cell.angle_alpha   90.00
_cell.angle_beta   90.00
_cell.angle_gamma   90.00
#
_symmetry.space_group_name_H-M   'P 1'
#
loop_
_entity.id
_entity.type
_entity.pdbx_description
1 polymer ?
#
loop_
_entity_poly.entity_id
_entity_poly.type
_entity_poly.pdbx_seq_one_letter_code
_entity_poly.pdbx_strand_id
1 'polypeptide(L)'
;MDKLLKNHHNPRKLAYLGMQILERLDSSLTALERIIFLRFLLCYGSARIPKKDLKMIAERIDIRLPTFKKTVAVLLEKGGLCDVGNGQIRISTGVLKSALTATKIVFRSGVAWSNLKNLLPRVDFLVQLFRLLFQIRISHKQKNANQLLKLNYQQWLVLLNMVWRSDCHGVVFEASTHELANHTGMSRDALLRAITALFQCGLLRSKLNGTLNSNLLHSMSAIYFLNLSHPIWQDERRYAEYYIVRFPSGYQSICQQAFNALQSMFEQQNSSTPSSLSNNNIHVLVNEPNHRTYHLAPIHLVDELAVYVQWGKHWDPNFLEHLQLLLSTFKNHHTKLNTVSDNVQRMNFLLHAYLTQKIRNFGQMQEFPAYADYQMLSWFNRHLRKISLSTASQRWIKQQRLDSNEVLRAQEEIRNRALFVITWTILNYELRPVLQPLFDKERVTRRWKAMDIAWLGNSQETEYQIYYSLSRCTEQQHDQFYLVEFHETQSSGGGYRIEHRPVDLKPERQMSYGLLNDQFLDFNLTAS
;
A
#
# COMPACT_ATOMS: atom_id res chain seq x y z
N MET A 1 34.70 6.04 -11.01
CA MET A 1 33.53 6.57 -10.28
C MET A 1 32.85 7.69 -11.07
N ASP A 2 33.59 8.59 -11.72
CA ASP A 2 33.12 9.32 -12.93
C ASP A 2 32.65 8.34 -14.04
N LYS A 3 33.36 7.21 -14.17
CA LYS A 3 32.93 6.03 -14.94
C LYS A 3 31.72 5.26 -14.34
N LEU A 4 31.32 5.41 -13.07
CA LEU A 4 30.26 4.56 -12.46
C LEU A 4 28.83 5.09 -12.64
N LEU A 5 28.67 6.40 -12.81
CA LEU A 5 27.39 7.01 -13.23
C LEU A 5 27.30 7.16 -14.76
N LYS A 6 28.45 7.21 -15.46
CA LYS A 6 28.51 7.16 -16.94
C LYS A 6 28.46 5.73 -17.53
N ASN A 7 28.95 4.69 -16.84
CA ASN A 7 28.99 3.31 -17.36
C ASN A 7 27.86 2.38 -16.87
N HIS A 8 26.78 2.92 -16.29
CA HIS A 8 25.56 2.14 -16.14
C HIS A 8 24.58 2.53 -17.24
N HIS A 9 24.58 1.76 -18.33
CA HIS A 9 23.53 1.78 -19.36
C HIS A 9 22.13 1.40 -18.83
N ASN A 10 21.97 1.23 -17.51
CA ASN A 10 20.73 0.82 -16.90
C ASN A 10 20.15 1.97 -16.03
N PRO A 11 19.22 2.77 -16.57
CA PRO A 11 18.61 3.89 -15.85
C PRO A 11 17.88 3.45 -14.57
N ARG A 12 17.34 2.23 -14.54
CA ARG A 12 16.67 1.66 -13.37
C ARG A 12 17.61 1.53 -12.17
N LYS A 13 18.85 1.08 -12.41
CA LYS A 13 19.87 0.95 -11.36
C LYS A 13 20.28 2.31 -10.81
N LEU A 14 20.34 3.33 -11.67
CA LEU A 14 20.67 4.69 -11.27
C LEU A 14 19.58 5.31 -10.40
N ALA A 15 18.31 5.18 -10.79
CA ALA A 15 17.18 5.66 -10.01
C ALA A 15 17.12 4.98 -8.62
N TYR A 16 17.32 3.66 -8.58
CA TYR A 16 17.38 2.90 -7.33
C TYR A 16 18.54 3.36 -6.43
N LEU A 17 19.74 3.51 -7.00
CA LEU A 17 20.91 4.01 -6.26
C LEU A 17 20.66 5.43 -5.74
N GLY A 18 20.04 6.29 -6.53
CA GLY A 18 19.68 7.66 -6.13
C GLY A 18 18.77 7.68 -4.90
N MET A 19 17.75 6.82 -4.86
CA MET A 19 16.89 6.68 -3.68
C MET A 19 17.64 6.16 -2.46
N GLN A 20 18.48 5.14 -2.64
CA GLN A 20 19.32 4.62 -1.55
C GLN A 20 20.27 5.68 -0.98
N ILE A 21 20.78 6.59 -1.81
CA ILE A 21 21.58 7.73 -1.36
C ILE A 21 20.70 8.72 -0.57
N LEU A 22 19.52 9.07 -1.11
CA LEU A 22 18.61 10.03 -0.50
C LEU A 22 18.13 9.60 0.90
N GLU A 23 17.83 8.31 1.08
CA GLU A 23 17.43 7.75 2.39
C GLU A 23 18.54 7.77 3.44
N ARG A 24 19.81 7.85 3.01
CA ARG A 24 20.98 7.86 3.89
C ARG A 24 21.49 9.26 4.22
N LEU A 25 20.85 10.28 3.66
CA LEU A 25 21.14 11.65 4.04
C LEU A 25 20.64 11.92 5.47
N ASP A 26 21.35 12.78 6.18
CA ASP A 26 21.01 13.21 7.53
C ASP A 26 19.54 13.65 7.62
N SER A 27 18.80 13.12 8.60
CA SER A 27 17.36 13.36 8.77
C SER A 27 17.01 14.82 9.04
N SER A 28 17.96 15.63 9.54
CA SER A 28 17.77 17.07 9.79
C SER A 28 17.79 17.92 8.53
N LEU A 29 18.25 17.38 7.38
CA LEU A 29 18.24 18.10 6.11
C LEU A 29 16.82 18.39 5.65
N THR A 30 16.58 19.65 5.29
CA THR A 30 15.31 20.16 4.79
C THR A 30 14.99 19.63 3.40
N ALA A 31 13.72 19.75 3.00
CA ALA A 31 13.27 19.45 1.64
C ALA A 31 14.08 20.18 0.55
N LEU A 32 14.47 21.43 0.80
CA LEU A 32 15.23 22.21 -0.17
C LEU A 32 16.66 21.67 -0.34
N GLU A 33 17.32 21.31 0.77
CA GLU A 33 18.66 20.71 0.71
C GLU A 33 18.64 19.36 0.00
N ARG A 34 17.63 18.54 0.28
CA ARG A 34 17.44 17.23 -0.34
C ARG A 34 17.24 17.32 -1.85
N ILE A 35 16.39 18.25 -2.34
CA ILE A 35 16.16 18.38 -3.77
C ILE A 35 17.39 18.94 -4.51
N ILE A 36 18.11 19.89 -3.89
CA ILE A 36 19.35 20.44 -4.43
C ILE A 36 20.42 19.35 -4.49
N PHE A 37 20.56 18.56 -3.42
CA PHE A 37 21.47 17.42 -3.39
C PHE A 37 21.13 16.41 -4.49
N LEU A 38 19.85 16.10 -4.70
CA LEU A 38 19.43 15.16 -5.73
C LEU A 38 19.79 15.66 -7.14
N ARG A 39 19.53 16.94 -7.47
CA ARG A 39 19.95 17.53 -8.75
C ARG A 39 21.47 17.53 -8.90
N PHE A 40 22.21 17.84 -7.84
CA PHE A 40 23.67 17.77 -7.82
C PHE A 40 24.19 16.36 -8.10
N LEU A 41 23.61 15.34 -7.44
CA LEU A 41 23.92 13.93 -7.65
C LEU A 41 23.73 13.50 -9.11
N LEU A 42 22.65 13.96 -9.76
CA LEU A 42 22.40 13.59 -11.16
C LEU A 42 23.33 14.29 -12.15
N CYS A 43 23.69 15.55 -11.91
CA CYS A 43 24.59 16.27 -12.81
C CYS A 43 26.06 15.87 -12.66
N TYR A 44 26.50 15.60 -11.43
CA TYR A 44 27.93 15.49 -11.12
C TYR A 44 28.32 14.18 -10.45
N GLY A 45 27.38 13.49 -9.82
CA GLY A 45 27.67 12.21 -9.24
C GLY A 45 28.78 12.26 -8.19
N SER A 46 29.77 11.38 -8.36
CA SER A 46 30.95 11.30 -7.49
C SER A 46 32.13 12.20 -7.90
N ALA A 47 31.95 13.04 -8.93
CA ALA A 47 33.01 13.90 -9.44
C ALA A 47 33.53 14.85 -8.35
N ARG A 48 34.83 15.17 -8.43
CA ARG A 48 35.44 16.23 -7.61
C ARG A 48 35.22 17.54 -8.34
N ILE A 49 34.67 18.53 -7.65
CA ILE A 49 34.30 19.80 -8.26
C ILE A 49 34.97 20.96 -7.51
N PRO A 50 35.66 21.88 -8.21
CA PRO A 50 36.23 23.06 -7.59
C PRO A 50 35.16 23.99 -7.00
N LYS A 51 35.39 24.50 -5.78
CA LYS A 51 34.51 25.50 -5.13
C LYS A 51 34.44 26.83 -5.90
N LYS A 52 35.44 27.13 -6.73
CA LYS A 52 35.40 28.30 -7.64
C LYS A 52 34.29 28.17 -8.70
N ASP A 53 33.88 26.96 -9.04
CA ASP A 53 32.89 26.69 -10.10
C ASP A 53 31.45 26.66 -9.56
N LEU A 54 31.21 27.00 -8.28
CA LEU A 54 29.88 26.98 -7.66
C LEU A 54 28.82 27.79 -8.44
N LYS A 55 29.22 28.87 -9.13
CA LYS A 55 28.32 29.65 -9.99
C LYS A 55 27.80 28.82 -11.17
N MET A 56 28.72 28.21 -11.93
CA MET A 56 28.41 27.34 -13.06
C MET A 56 27.56 26.14 -12.62
N ILE A 57 27.87 25.57 -11.45
CA ILE A 57 27.11 24.46 -10.88
C ILE A 57 25.69 24.88 -10.55
N ALA A 58 25.53 26.01 -9.85
CA ALA A 58 24.22 26.54 -9.47
C ALA A 58 23.34 26.78 -10.71
N GLU A 59 23.92 27.35 -11.78
CA GLU A 59 23.23 27.52 -13.06
C GLU A 59 22.83 26.17 -13.68
N ARG A 60 23.72 25.19 -13.70
CA ARG A 60 23.45 23.86 -14.27
C ARG A 60 22.37 23.09 -13.51
N ILE A 61 22.32 23.21 -12.19
CA ILE A 61 21.27 22.56 -11.38
C ILE A 61 20.00 23.40 -11.23
N ASP A 62 19.95 24.56 -11.90
CA ASP A 62 18.87 25.54 -11.86
C ASP A 62 18.50 25.98 -10.44
N ILE A 63 19.51 26.45 -9.71
CA ILE A 63 19.40 27.01 -8.35
C ILE A 63 20.11 28.35 -8.30
N ARG A 64 19.57 29.30 -7.53
CA ARG A 64 20.23 30.58 -7.29
C ARG A 64 21.53 30.38 -6.52
N LEU A 65 22.62 31.00 -6.98
CA LEU A 65 23.94 30.87 -6.36
C LEU A 65 23.95 31.12 -4.83
N PRO A 66 23.29 32.15 -4.27
CA PRO A 66 23.27 32.34 -2.81
C PRO A 66 22.62 31.17 -2.07
N THR A 67 21.52 30.63 -2.59
CA THR A 67 20.84 29.46 -2.03
C THR A 67 21.75 28.24 -2.13
N PHE A 68 22.37 28.02 -3.29
CA PHE A 68 23.27 26.89 -3.48
C PHE A 68 24.48 26.94 -2.53
N LYS A 69 25.11 28.10 -2.35
CA LYS A 69 26.22 28.27 -1.39
C LYS A 69 25.82 27.90 0.04
N LYS A 70 24.65 28.36 0.50
CA LYS A 70 24.11 28.00 1.83
C LYS A 70 23.89 26.50 1.94
N THR A 71 23.24 25.90 0.95
CA THR A 71 23.00 24.45 0.92
C THR A 71 24.29 23.63 0.88
N VAL A 72 25.31 24.05 0.14
CA VAL A 72 26.62 23.37 0.13
C VAL A 72 27.26 23.41 1.51
N ALA A 73 27.19 24.54 2.22
CA ALA A 73 27.72 24.63 3.59
C ALA A 73 27.00 23.65 4.53
N VAL A 74 25.66 23.60 4.49
CA VAL A 74 24.89 22.65 5.30
C VAL A 74 25.19 21.20 4.92
N LEU A 75 25.28 20.88 3.63
CA LEU A 75 25.58 19.52 3.18
C LEU A 75 27.01 19.08 3.56
N LEU A 76 27.97 19.99 3.64
CA LEU A 76 29.31 19.71 4.17
C LEU A 76 29.27 19.44 5.68
N GLU A 77 28.53 20.25 6.44
CA GLU A 77 28.35 20.09 7.88
C GLU A 77 27.66 18.75 8.22
N LYS A 78 26.59 18.41 7.49
CA LYS A 78 25.78 17.19 7.71
C LYS A 78 26.28 15.96 6.94
N GLY A 79 27.47 16.03 6.35
CA GLY A 79 28.14 14.87 5.73
C GLY A 79 27.52 14.35 4.43
N GLY A 80 26.62 15.09 3.78
CA GLY A 80 26.14 14.79 2.43
C GLY A 80 27.21 15.05 1.35
N LEU A 81 27.98 16.13 1.53
CA LEU A 81 29.17 16.46 0.75
C LEU A 81 30.42 16.32 1.64
N CYS A 82 31.59 16.19 1.01
CA CYS A 82 32.87 16.31 1.69
C CYS A 82 33.82 17.23 0.93
N ASP A 83 34.63 17.96 1.70
CA ASP A 83 35.81 18.66 1.19
C ASP A 83 36.91 17.62 0.95
N VAL A 84 37.55 17.69 -0.20
CA VAL A 84 38.63 16.75 -0.58
C VAL A 84 40.00 17.41 -0.63
N GLY A 85 40.13 18.61 -0.04
CA GLY A 85 41.33 19.43 -0.13
C GLY A 85 41.39 20.21 -1.45
N ASN A 86 42.36 21.14 -1.54
CA ASN A 86 42.61 21.96 -2.73
C ASN A 86 41.39 22.76 -3.22
N GLY A 87 40.49 23.12 -2.30
CA GLY A 87 39.28 23.87 -2.61
C GLY A 87 38.28 23.09 -3.48
N GLN A 88 38.23 21.77 -3.37
CA GLN A 88 37.29 20.91 -4.11
C GLN A 88 36.28 20.23 -3.18
N ILE A 89 35.09 19.96 -3.69
CA ILE A 89 34.00 19.24 -3.01
C ILE A 89 33.53 18.05 -3.84
N ARG A 90 32.95 17.04 -3.18
CA ARG A 90 32.23 15.93 -3.83
C ARG A 90 31.17 15.36 -2.91
N ILE A 91 30.35 14.45 -3.42
CA ILE A 91 29.45 13.64 -2.57
C ILE A 91 30.28 12.75 -1.63
N SER A 92 29.84 12.69 -0.38
CA SER A 92 30.46 11.88 0.66
C SER A 92 30.67 10.43 0.22
N THR A 93 31.92 9.96 0.30
CA THR A 93 32.25 8.56 -0.02
C THR A 93 31.61 7.58 0.95
N GLY A 94 31.35 7.98 2.19
CA GLY A 94 30.64 7.16 3.17
C GLY A 94 29.21 6.88 2.72
N VAL A 95 28.48 7.95 2.37
CA VAL A 95 27.10 7.85 1.84
C VAL A 95 27.05 7.00 0.59
N LEU A 96 27.94 7.26 -0.38
CA LEU A 96 28.01 6.49 -1.62
C LEU A 96 28.32 5.01 -1.39
N LYS A 97 29.31 4.69 -0.55
CA LYS A 97 29.68 3.29 -0.25
C LYS A 97 28.52 2.55 0.44
N SER A 98 27.90 3.17 1.45
CA SER A 98 26.76 2.58 2.15
C SER A 98 25.58 2.29 1.20
N ALA A 99 25.22 3.26 0.35
CA ALA A 99 24.17 3.10 -0.64
C ALA A 99 24.51 1.99 -1.67
N LEU A 100 25.76 1.93 -2.12
CA LEU A 100 26.22 0.90 -3.05
C LEU A 100 26.21 -0.49 -2.44
N THR A 101 26.58 -0.64 -1.17
CA THR A 101 26.52 -1.93 -0.47
C THR A 101 25.08 -2.42 -0.38
N ALA A 102 24.15 -1.58 0.05
CA ALA A 102 22.73 -1.93 0.10
C ALA A 102 22.15 -2.26 -1.29
N THR A 103 22.53 -1.47 -2.30
CA THR A 103 22.17 -1.74 -3.70
C THR A 103 22.72 -3.09 -4.15
N LYS A 104 24.01 -3.39 -3.88
CA LYS A 104 24.63 -4.66 -4.23
C LYS A 104 23.98 -5.85 -3.54
N ILE A 105 23.53 -5.73 -2.29
CA ILE A 105 22.82 -6.82 -1.59
C ILE A 105 21.57 -7.20 -2.37
N VAL A 106 20.78 -6.20 -2.81
CA VAL A 106 19.57 -6.42 -3.61
C VAL A 106 19.87 -7.02 -4.99
N PHE A 107 21.00 -6.66 -5.61
CA PHE A 107 21.38 -7.17 -6.93
C PHE A 107 22.26 -8.44 -6.91
N ARG A 108 22.83 -8.84 -5.77
CA ARG A 108 23.66 -10.06 -5.62
C ARG A 108 22.91 -11.23 -5.01
N SER A 109 21.78 -11.01 -4.35
CA SER A 109 20.98 -12.04 -3.66
C SER A 109 20.37 -13.11 -4.58
N GLY A 110 20.75 -13.20 -5.86
CA GLY A 110 20.24 -14.21 -6.78
C GLY A 110 18.73 -14.13 -7.02
N VAL A 111 18.07 -13.04 -6.60
CA VAL A 111 16.69 -12.74 -6.95
C VAL A 111 16.68 -12.57 -8.47
N ALA A 112 16.29 -13.62 -9.18
CA ALA A 112 16.24 -13.64 -10.63
C ALA A 112 15.51 -12.38 -11.11
N TRP A 113 15.97 -11.80 -12.23
CA TRP A 113 15.34 -10.64 -12.85
C TRP A 113 13.81 -10.81 -13.04
N SER A 114 13.32 -12.05 -13.07
CA SER A 114 11.89 -12.41 -13.05
C SER A 114 11.14 -11.94 -11.80
N ASN A 115 11.74 -11.93 -10.60
CA ASN A 115 11.11 -11.45 -9.37
C ASN A 115 11.15 -9.91 -9.24
N LEU A 116 12.14 -9.24 -9.86
CA LEU A 116 12.11 -7.79 -10.04
C LEU A 116 11.02 -7.34 -11.01
N LYS A 117 10.46 -8.23 -11.84
CA LYS A 117 9.29 -7.91 -12.67
C LYS A 117 8.07 -7.53 -11.81
N ASN A 118 7.98 -8.07 -10.61
CA ASN A 118 6.93 -7.73 -9.62
C ASN A 118 7.23 -6.44 -8.83
N LEU A 119 8.37 -5.77 -9.09
CA LEU A 119 8.76 -4.47 -8.52
C LEU A 119 8.73 -3.34 -9.58
N LEU A 120 8.33 -3.65 -10.82
CA LEU A 120 8.64 -2.81 -11.99
C LEU A 120 8.05 -1.39 -11.98
N PRO A 121 6.77 -1.14 -11.65
CA PRO A 121 6.23 0.20 -11.83
C PRO A 121 6.89 1.20 -10.90
N ARG A 122 7.23 0.80 -9.66
CA ARG A 122 8.06 1.63 -8.77
C ARG A 122 9.36 2.06 -9.43
N VAL A 123 10.09 1.14 -10.06
CA VAL A 123 11.41 1.44 -10.62
C VAL A 123 11.30 2.27 -11.90
N ASP A 124 10.35 1.93 -12.78
CA ASP A 124 10.07 2.65 -14.02
C ASP A 124 9.58 4.07 -13.72
N PHE A 125 8.68 4.23 -12.75
CA PHE A 125 8.21 5.53 -12.29
C PHE A 125 9.33 6.33 -11.64
N LEU A 126 10.23 5.72 -10.87
CA LEU A 126 11.40 6.43 -10.35
C LEU A 126 12.30 6.93 -11.48
N VAL A 127 12.56 6.13 -12.51
CA VAL A 127 13.32 6.59 -13.68
C VAL A 127 12.64 7.81 -14.28
N GLN A 128 11.32 7.78 -14.42
CA GLN A 128 10.55 8.90 -14.95
C GLN A 128 10.61 10.15 -14.05
N LEU A 129 10.48 10.01 -12.74
CA LEU A 129 10.62 11.13 -11.79
C LEU A 129 12.05 11.68 -11.78
N PHE A 130 13.06 10.86 -12.04
CA PHE A 130 14.42 11.35 -12.15
C PHE A 130 14.65 12.13 -13.45
N ARG A 131 14.04 11.69 -14.57
CA ARG A 131 14.07 12.41 -15.86
C ARG A 131 13.39 13.78 -15.75
N LEU A 132 12.24 13.85 -15.09
CA LEU A 132 11.45 15.08 -14.95
C LEU A 132 11.93 16.01 -13.83
N LEU A 133 12.93 15.63 -13.03
CA LEU A 133 13.38 16.38 -11.84
C LEU A 133 13.76 17.84 -12.15
N PHE A 134 14.28 18.13 -13.33
CA PHE A 134 14.66 19.48 -13.75
C PHE A 134 13.47 20.33 -14.23
N GLN A 135 12.32 19.71 -14.48
CA GLN A 135 11.09 20.37 -14.90
C GLN A 135 10.19 20.77 -13.72
N ILE A 136 10.63 20.57 -12.48
CA ILE A 136 9.83 20.91 -11.28
C ILE A 136 10.11 22.32 -10.78
N ARG A 137 9.11 22.93 -10.15
CA ARG A 137 9.23 24.25 -9.53
C ARG A 137 9.83 24.18 -8.12
N ILE A 138 11.04 24.69 -7.97
CA ILE A 138 11.70 24.93 -6.68
C ILE A 138 11.34 26.31 -6.12
N SER A 139 11.14 27.30 -6.98
CA SER A 139 10.80 28.66 -6.59
C SER A 139 9.98 29.37 -7.67
N HIS A 140 9.07 30.27 -7.27
CA HIS A 140 8.39 31.19 -8.19
C HIS A 140 9.35 32.13 -8.93
N LYS A 141 10.59 32.20 -8.45
CA LYS A 141 11.66 33.09 -8.86
C LYS A 141 12.68 32.39 -9.81
N GLN A 142 12.39 31.17 -10.25
CA GLN A 142 13.16 30.44 -11.27
C GLN A 142 12.93 31.04 -12.66
N LYS A 143 13.90 30.84 -13.56
CA LYS A 143 13.72 31.16 -14.98
C LYS A 143 12.65 30.22 -15.55
N ASN A 144 11.81 30.73 -16.44
CA ASN A 144 10.76 29.96 -17.12
C ASN A 144 9.82 29.18 -16.17
N ALA A 145 9.53 29.71 -14.98
CA ALA A 145 8.68 29.03 -14.00
C ALA A 145 7.29 28.62 -14.53
N ASN A 146 6.79 29.30 -15.57
CA ASN A 146 5.51 29.00 -16.23
C ASN A 146 5.58 27.78 -17.17
N GLN A 147 6.78 27.36 -17.58
CA GLN A 147 7.02 26.16 -18.40
C GLN A 147 7.32 24.92 -17.54
N LEU A 148 7.46 25.10 -16.22
CA LEU A 148 7.70 24.01 -15.29
C LEU A 148 6.40 23.28 -14.96
N LEU A 149 6.52 22.01 -14.58
CA LEU A 149 5.42 21.23 -14.02
C LEU A 149 4.79 21.97 -12.85
N LYS A 150 3.47 21.87 -12.74
CA LYS A 150 2.70 22.46 -11.62
C LYS A 150 3.12 21.92 -10.25
N LEU A 151 3.84 20.80 -10.21
CA LEU A 151 4.39 20.22 -8.99
C LEU A 151 5.62 20.99 -8.51
N ASN A 152 5.58 21.37 -7.24
CA ASN A 152 6.72 21.94 -6.55
C ASN A 152 7.64 20.85 -5.97
N TYR A 153 8.83 21.25 -5.53
CA TYR A 153 9.83 20.33 -4.97
C TYR A 153 9.38 19.56 -3.73
N GLN A 154 8.46 20.11 -2.93
CA GLN A 154 7.93 19.42 -1.74
C GLN A 154 7.02 18.27 -2.17
N GLN A 155 6.05 18.56 -3.05
CA GLN A 155 5.18 17.55 -3.66
C GLN A 155 5.99 16.48 -4.38
N TRP A 156 7.05 16.89 -5.10
CA TRP A 156 7.95 15.98 -5.78
C TRP A 156 8.67 15.02 -4.83
N LEU A 157 9.21 15.52 -3.71
CA LEU A 157 9.88 14.68 -2.72
C LEU A 157 8.92 13.70 -2.05
N VAL A 158 7.67 14.10 -1.79
CA VAL A 158 6.63 13.18 -1.30
C VAL A 158 6.35 12.10 -2.33
N LEU A 159 6.08 12.48 -3.58
CA LEU A 159 5.80 11.54 -4.66
C LEU A 159 6.96 10.56 -4.85
N LEU A 160 8.19 11.05 -4.83
CA LEU A 160 9.39 10.23 -4.95
C LEU A 160 9.48 9.17 -3.83
N ASN A 161 9.20 9.56 -2.59
CA ASN A 161 9.19 8.65 -1.45
C ASN A 161 8.00 7.66 -1.49
N MET A 162 6.84 8.09 -1.99
CA MET A 162 5.67 7.23 -2.17
C MET A 162 5.90 6.18 -3.26
N VAL A 163 6.40 6.58 -4.43
CA VAL A 163 6.80 5.63 -5.48
C VAL A 163 7.88 4.70 -4.95
N TRP A 164 8.86 5.21 -4.20
CA TRP A 164 9.86 4.39 -3.52
C TRP A 164 9.30 3.46 -2.44
N ARG A 165 8.02 3.51 -2.08
CA ARG A 165 7.40 2.57 -1.14
C ARG A 165 6.30 1.74 -1.78
N SER A 166 6.02 1.95 -3.07
CA SER A 166 4.94 1.27 -3.75
C SER A 166 5.30 -0.15 -4.22
N ASP A 167 4.30 -1.02 -4.26
CA ASP A 167 4.38 -2.32 -4.93
C ASP A 167 4.06 -2.22 -6.43
N CYS A 168 3.84 -3.36 -7.11
CA CYS A 168 3.49 -3.38 -8.53
C CYS A 168 2.11 -2.81 -8.86
N HIS A 169 1.22 -2.73 -7.88
CA HIS A 169 -0.13 -2.22 -8.02
C HIS A 169 -0.22 -0.73 -7.70
N GLY A 170 0.89 -0.12 -7.24
CA GLY A 170 0.90 1.27 -6.81
C GLY A 170 0.41 1.44 -5.38
N VAL A 171 0.32 0.36 -4.61
CA VAL A 171 -0.02 0.42 -3.19
C VAL A 171 1.20 0.85 -2.41
N VAL A 172 1.09 1.98 -1.73
CA VAL A 172 2.10 2.56 -0.86
C VAL A 172 1.78 2.16 0.57
N PHE A 173 2.49 1.15 1.05
CA PHE A 173 2.39 0.66 2.43
C PHE A 173 3.57 1.18 3.26
N GLU A 174 3.40 1.28 4.59
CA GLU A 174 4.46 1.76 5.51
C GLU A 174 5.00 3.16 5.15
N ALA A 175 4.10 4.10 4.91
CA ALA A 175 4.43 5.50 4.64
C ALA A 175 3.84 6.40 5.74
N SER A 176 4.29 6.20 6.98
CA SER A 176 3.85 7.03 8.09
C SER A 176 4.25 8.50 7.90
N THR A 177 3.53 9.43 8.52
CA THR A 177 3.90 10.84 8.49
C THR A 177 5.28 11.08 9.09
N HIS A 178 5.69 10.28 10.07
CA HIS A 178 7.02 10.33 10.67
C HIS A 178 8.10 9.87 9.68
N GLU A 179 7.92 8.73 9.02
CA GLU A 179 8.88 8.26 8.02
C GLU A 179 8.98 9.21 6.83
N LEU A 180 7.85 9.69 6.32
CA LEU A 180 7.84 10.66 5.23
C LEU A 180 8.51 11.97 5.65
N ALA A 181 8.27 12.47 6.87
CA ALA A 181 8.95 13.65 7.38
C ALA A 181 10.48 13.44 7.44
N ASN A 182 10.95 12.31 7.95
CA ASN A 182 12.37 11.99 8.05
C ASN A 182 13.07 11.93 6.69
N HIS A 183 12.42 11.36 5.67
CA HIS A 183 13.03 11.21 4.34
C HIS A 183 12.84 12.44 3.45
N THR A 184 11.88 13.32 3.75
CA THR A 184 11.62 14.54 2.97
C THR A 184 12.14 15.81 3.64
N GLY A 185 12.46 15.79 4.94
CA GLY A 185 12.90 16.98 5.66
C GLY A 185 11.81 18.03 5.83
N MET A 186 10.55 17.60 5.93
CA MET A 186 9.38 18.48 6.00
C MET A 186 8.67 18.40 7.35
N SER A 187 8.05 19.51 7.76
CA SER A 187 7.10 19.49 8.87
C SER A 187 5.84 18.69 8.49
N ARG A 188 5.12 18.22 9.51
CA ARG A 188 3.85 17.51 9.32
C ARG A 188 2.86 18.29 8.45
N ASP A 189 2.72 19.60 8.67
CA ASP A 189 1.77 20.43 7.91
C ASP A 189 2.18 20.59 6.44
N ALA A 190 3.48 20.76 6.17
CA ALA A 190 3.99 20.82 4.81
C ALA A 190 3.77 19.49 4.08
N LEU A 191 3.99 18.37 4.78
CA LEU A 191 3.74 17.03 4.27
C LEU A 191 2.26 16.83 3.93
N LEU A 192 1.35 17.17 4.84
CA LEU A 192 -0.09 17.03 4.62
C LEU A 192 -0.56 17.87 3.42
N ARG A 193 -0.11 19.13 3.31
CA ARG A 193 -0.41 19.97 2.13
C ARG A 193 0.12 19.37 0.83
N ALA A 194 1.33 18.81 0.86
CA ALA A 194 1.91 18.16 -0.30
C ALA A 194 1.11 16.92 -0.71
N ILE A 195 0.71 16.07 0.24
CA ILE A 195 -0.14 14.89 -0.01
C ILE A 195 -1.50 15.31 -0.57
N THR A 196 -2.16 16.31 0.02
CA THR A 196 -3.43 16.85 -0.49
C THR A 196 -3.29 17.32 -1.94
N ALA A 197 -2.20 18.03 -2.27
CA ALA A 197 -1.97 18.45 -3.64
C ALA A 197 -1.74 17.27 -4.61
N LEU A 198 -1.11 16.17 -4.16
CA LEU A 198 -0.97 14.97 -4.98
C LEU A 198 -2.33 14.29 -5.26
N PHE A 199 -3.28 14.35 -4.32
CA PHE A 199 -4.67 13.95 -4.55
C PHE A 199 -5.38 14.88 -5.54
N GLN A 200 -5.25 16.20 -5.34
CA GLN A 200 -5.85 17.21 -6.22
C GLN A 200 -5.35 17.09 -7.66
N CYS A 201 -4.08 16.75 -7.88
CA CYS A 201 -3.55 16.49 -9.22
C CYS A 201 -3.82 15.06 -9.73
N GLY A 202 -4.50 14.21 -8.95
CA GLY A 202 -4.82 12.83 -9.33
C GLY A 202 -3.63 11.89 -9.44
N LEU A 203 -2.49 12.22 -8.83
CA LEU A 203 -1.32 11.33 -8.71
C LEU A 203 -1.55 10.25 -7.66
N LEU A 204 -2.35 10.58 -6.63
CA LEU A 204 -2.92 9.64 -5.69
C LEU A 204 -4.40 9.48 -6.01
N ARG A 205 -4.87 8.24 -6.16
CA ARG A 205 -6.30 7.93 -6.41
C ARG A 205 -7.09 7.98 -5.13
N SER A 206 -6.64 7.21 -4.15
CA SER A 206 -7.33 7.03 -2.88
C SER A 206 -6.35 6.81 -1.73
N LYS A 207 -6.90 6.75 -0.51
CA LYS A 207 -6.19 6.33 0.70
C LYS A 207 -7.10 5.51 1.60
N LEU A 208 -6.47 4.69 2.43
CA LEU A 208 -7.02 4.27 3.72
C LEU A 208 -6.37 5.06 4.82
N ASN A 209 -7.15 5.53 5.77
CA ASN A 209 -6.61 6.27 6.90
C ASN A 209 -5.72 5.37 7.77
N GLY A 210 -4.77 6.02 8.45
CA GLY A 210 -4.07 5.41 9.56
C GLY A 210 -4.99 5.26 10.77
N THR A 211 -4.62 4.38 11.68
CA THR A 211 -5.34 4.13 12.93
C THR A 211 -4.36 4.15 14.09
N LEU A 212 -4.78 4.55 15.28
CA LEU A 212 -3.92 4.54 16.48
C LEU A 212 -4.36 3.49 17.50
N ASN A 213 -5.49 2.83 17.29
CA ASN A 213 -6.23 2.12 18.34
C ASN A 213 -6.59 0.66 18.02
N SER A 214 -5.72 -0.09 17.35
CA SER A 214 -5.93 -1.51 17.05
C SER A 214 -5.15 -2.43 17.99
N ASN A 215 -5.80 -3.50 18.48
CA ASN A 215 -5.11 -4.55 19.24
C ASN A 215 -4.52 -5.63 18.31
N LEU A 216 -5.13 -5.82 17.14
CA LEU A 216 -4.67 -6.75 16.12
C LEU A 216 -3.54 -6.18 15.24
N LEU A 217 -3.65 -4.93 14.77
CA LEU A 217 -2.70 -4.33 13.82
C LEU A 217 -1.54 -3.60 14.52
N HIS A 218 -0.31 -3.80 14.03
CA HIS A 218 0.83 -2.98 14.47
C HIS A 218 1.11 -1.81 13.52
N SER A 219 0.82 -1.96 12.21
CA SER A 219 0.99 -0.88 11.26
C SER A 219 -0.21 0.06 11.31
N MET A 220 0.06 1.27 11.80
CA MET A 220 -0.90 2.34 12.06
C MET A 220 -0.86 3.43 10.98
N SER A 221 0.05 3.32 10.01
CA SER A 221 0.26 4.31 8.94
C SER A 221 -0.83 4.23 7.86
N ALA A 222 -1.19 5.37 7.28
CA ALA A 222 -2.11 5.40 6.13
C ALA A 222 -1.56 4.59 4.95
N ILE A 223 -2.47 4.03 4.14
CA ILE A 223 -2.15 3.32 2.90
C ILE A 223 -2.57 4.22 1.75
N TYR A 224 -1.68 4.49 0.80
CA TYR A 224 -1.98 5.33 -0.35
C TYR A 224 -1.98 4.50 -1.63
N PHE A 225 -2.81 4.90 -2.60
CA PHE A 225 -2.88 4.23 -3.89
C PHE A 225 -2.46 5.21 -4.99
N LEU A 226 -1.37 4.89 -5.68
CA LEU A 226 -0.89 5.68 -6.82
C LEU A 226 -1.85 5.55 -8.00
N ASN A 227 -2.02 6.64 -8.75
CA ASN A 227 -2.65 6.58 -10.05
C ASN A 227 -1.65 6.13 -11.11
N LEU A 228 -1.69 4.86 -11.49
CA LEU A 228 -0.74 4.29 -12.44
C LEU A 228 -0.92 4.77 -13.89
N SER A 229 -2.11 5.26 -14.25
CA SER A 229 -2.41 5.81 -15.57
C SER A 229 -2.20 7.32 -15.66
N HIS A 230 -1.75 7.95 -14.55
CA HIS A 230 -1.58 9.39 -14.47
C HIS A 230 -0.61 9.92 -15.54
N PRO A 231 -0.88 11.08 -16.16
CA PRO A 231 -0.10 11.55 -17.29
C PRO A 231 1.41 11.67 -17.07
N ILE A 232 1.83 12.00 -15.85
CA ILE A 232 3.25 12.18 -15.49
C ILE A 232 4.14 10.98 -15.85
N TRP A 233 3.58 9.75 -15.91
CA TRP A 233 4.35 8.54 -16.17
C TRP A 233 4.71 8.35 -17.64
N GLN A 234 4.15 9.16 -18.55
CA GLN A 234 4.39 9.09 -20.01
C GLN A 234 4.31 7.65 -20.55
N ASP A 235 5.35 7.16 -21.23
CA ASP A 235 5.37 5.82 -21.83
C ASP A 235 5.36 4.69 -20.79
N GLU A 236 5.66 4.99 -19.52
CA GLU A 236 5.64 4.01 -18.44
C GLU A 236 4.26 3.87 -17.78
N ARG A 237 3.27 4.71 -18.18
CA ARG A 237 1.88 4.64 -17.66
C ARG A 237 1.35 3.22 -17.77
N ARG A 238 0.56 2.83 -16.77
CA ARG A 238 -0.14 1.55 -16.77
C ARG A 238 -1.62 1.79 -16.60
N TYR A 239 -2.38 1.23 -17.53
CA TYR A 239 -3.83 1.24 -17.50
C TYR A 239 -4.34 -0.01 -16.82
N ALA A 240 -5.49 0.12 -16.17
CA ALA A 240 -6.11 -0.99 -15.45
C ALA A 240 -7.57 -1.17 -15.86
N GLU A 241 -8.05 -2.38 -15.66
CA GLU A 241 -9.48 -2.69 -15.66
C GLU A 241 -9.99 -2.54 -14.23
N TYR A 242 -10.88 -1.57 -14.00
CA TYR A 242 -11.52 -1.30 -12.72
C TYR A 242 -12.90 -1.96 -12.68
N TYR A 243 -13.15 -2.73 -11.63
CA TYR A 243 -14.41 -3.39 -11.32
C TYR A 243 -15.03 -2.66 -10.12
N ILE A 244 -16.07 -1.89 -10.38
CA ILE A 244 -16.80 -1.09 -9.39
C ILE A 244 -18.01 -1.90 -8.95
N VAL A 245 -17.96 -2.40 -7.73
CA VAL A 245 -18.85 -3.45 -7.24
C VAL A 245 -19.83 -2.86 -6.25
N ARG A 246 -21.11 -3.03 -6.55
CA ARG A 246 -22.19 -2.66 -5.63
C ARG A 246 -22.87 -3.92 -5.13
N PHE A 247 -22.63 -4.27 -3.87
CA PHE A 247 -23.30 -5.41 -3.24
C PHE A 247 -24.79 -5.11 -3.01
N PRO A 248 -25.64 -6.15 -2.80
CA PRO A 248 -27.04 -5.96 -2.45
C PRO A 248 -27.25 -5.05 -1.25
N SER A 249 -28.40 -4.37 -1.22
CA SER A 249 -28.78 -3.52 -0.08
C SER A 249 -28.78 -4.34 1.22
N GLY A 250 -28.12 -3.82 2.26
CA GLY A 250 -27.98 -4.50 3.55
C GLY A 250 -26.88 -5.57 3.63
N TYR A 251 -26.20 -5.90 2.52
CA TYR A 251 -25.05 -6.79 2.56
C TYR A 251 -23.83 -6.07 3.17
N GLN A 252 -23.27 -6.65 4.24
CA GLN A 252 -22.01 -6.22 4.81
C GLN A 252 -20.88 -7.11 4.28
N SER A 253 -19.67 -6.57 4.11
CA SER A 253 -18.55 -7.41 3.67
C SER A 253 -18.26 -8.52 4.69
N ILE A 254 -17.76 -9.67 4.22
CA ILE A 254 -17.36 -10.80 5.06
C ILE A 254 -16.34 -10.36 6.11
N CYS A 255 -15.44 -9.46 5.75
CA CYS A 255 -14.52 -8.85 6.71
C CYS A 255 -15.27 -8.13 7.83
N GLN A 256 -16.25 -7.28 7.51
CA GLN A 256 -17.04 -6.57 8.52
C GLN A 256 -17.86 -7.54 9.38
N GLN A 257 -18.56 -8.50 8.76
CA GLN A 257 -19.38 -9.49 9.46
C GLN A 257 -18.53 -10.35 10.41
N ALA A 258 -17.37 -10.84 9.97
CA ALA A 258 -16.48 -11.66 10.77
C ALA A 258 -15.92 -10.91 11.99
N PHE A 259 -15.49 -9.65 11.81
CA PHE A 259 -14.99 -8.86 12.93
C PHE A 259 -16.08 -8.38 13.88
N ASN A 260 -17.31 -8.18 13.40
CA ASN A 260 -18.47 -7.97 14.26
C ASN A 260 -18.74 -9.22 15.12
N ALA A 261 -18.72 -10.41 14.53
CA ALA A 261 -18.90 -11.66 15.25
C ALA A 261 -17.81 -11.87 16.33
N LEU A 262 -16.54 -11.63 16.00
CA LEU A 262 -15.43 -11.70 16.96
C LEU A 262 -15.58 -10.69 18.11
N GLN A 263 -16.06 -9.48 17.80
CA GLN A 263 -16.33 -8.46 18.82
C GLN A 263 -17.47 -8.89 19.76
N SER A 264 -18.56 -9.44 19.23
CA SER A 264 -19.65 -9.98 20.06
C SER A 264 -19.18 -11.14 20.95
N MET A 265 -18.32 -12.04 20.43
CA MET A 265 -17.72 -13.11 21.23
C MET A 265 -16.92 -12.55 22.42
N PHE A 266 -16.25 -11.40 22.22
CA PHE A 266 -15.49 -10.74 23.28
C PHE A 266 -16.38 -10.08 24.33
N GLU A 267 -17.45 -9.42 23.90
CA GLU A 267 -18.41 -8.79 24.82
C GLU A 267 -19.09 -9.83 25.70
N GLN A 268 -19.49 -10.98 25.12
CA GLN A 268 -20.07 -12.09 25.85
C GLN A 268 -19.14 -12.68 26.91
N GLN A 269 -17.84 -12.77 26.62
CA GLN A 269 -16.84 -13.22 27.61
C GLN A 269 -16.77 -12.30 28.83
N ASN A 270 -17.07 -11.01 28.66
CA ASN A 270 -16.94 -9.99 29.70
C ASN A 270 -18.28 -9.60 30.35
N SER A 271 -19.42 -10.05 29.83
CA SER A 271 -20.74 -9.79 30.40
C SER A 271 -21.18 -10.89 31.37
N SER A 272 -21.62 -10.49 32.56
CA SER A 272 -22.18 -11.41 33.58
C SER A 272 -23.57 -11.96 33.23
N THR A 273 -24.19 -11.49 32.16
CA THR A 273 -25.53 -11.87 31.69
C THR A 273 -25.43 -12.69 30.40
N PRO A 274 -26.09 -13.86 30.31
CA PRO A 274 -26.14 -14.64 29.08
C PRO A 274 -27.04 -13.92 28.07
N SER A 275 -26.46 -13.11 27.18
CA SER A 275 -27.19 -12.57 26.04
C SER A 275 -27.40 -13.68 25.02
N SER A 276 -28.64 -13.83 24.55
CA SER A 276 -28.93 -14.66 23.38
C SER A 276 -28.09 -14.17 22.22
N LEU A 277 -27.45 -15.10 21.49
CA LEU A 277 -26.81 -14.81 20.22
C LEU A 277 -27.82 -14.09 19.34
N SER A 278 -27.72 -12.77 19.22
CA SER A 278 -28.44 -12.01 18.20
C SER A 278 -27.81 -12.36 16.87
N ASN A 279 -28.21 -13.50 16.31
CA ASN A 279 -27.95 -14.00 14.97
C ASN A 279 -26.64 -13.46 14.33
N ASN A 280 -25.48 -13.83 14.89
CA ASN A 280 -24.16 -13.49 14.33
C ASN A 280 -23.84 -14.25 13.04
N ASN A 281 -24.84 -14.85 12.40
CA ASN A 281 -24.66 -15.61 11.18
C ASN A 281 -23.99 -14.74 10.12
N ILE A 282 -22.92 -15.28 9.54
CA ILE A 282 -22.25 -14.64 8.42
C ILE A 282 -23.01 -15.04 7.17
N HIS A 283 -23.62 -14.05 6.52
CA HIS A 283 -24.36 -14.22 5.29
C HIS A 283 -23.47 -13.98 4.09
N VAL A 284 -23.53 -14.89 3.12
CA VAL A 284 -22.71 -14.85 1.90
C VAL A 284 -23.58 -15.06 0.66
N LEU A 285 -23.06 -14.62 -0.48
CA LEU A 285 -23.68 -14.82 -1.78
C LEU A 285 -23.31 -16.20 -2.34
N VAL A 286 -24.25 -17.14 -2.30
CA VAL A 286 -24.06 -18.51 -2.78
C VAL A 286 -24.65 -18.65 -4.17
N ASN A 287 -23.87 -19.18 -5.12
CA ASN A 287 -24.34 -19.45 -6.47
C ASN A 287 -25.27 -20.66 -6.51
N GLU A 288 -26.44 -20.52 -7.11
CA GLU A 288 -27.33 -21.64 -7.40
C GLU A 288 -26.83 -22.40 -8.63
N PRO A 289 -26.54 -23.72 -8.50
CA PRO A 289 -26.22 -24.53 -9.64
C PRO A 289 -27.33 -24.42 -10.69
N ASN A 290 -26.96 -24.07 -11.92
CA ASN A 290 -27.79 -24.01 -13.14
C ASN A 290 -28.49 -22.68 -13.48
N HIS A 291 -28.54 -21.68 -12.60
CA HIS A 291 -29.36 -20.47 -12.84
C HIS A 291 -28.61 -19.15 -13.00
N ARG A 292 -27.27 -19.11 -12.81
CA ARG A 292 -26.49 -17.85 -12.74
C ARG A 292 -27.11 -16.84 -11.75
N THR A 293 -27.79 -17.35 -10.73
CA THR A 293 -28.43 -16.63 -9.65
C THR A 293 -27.67 -16.89 -8.36
N TYR A 294 -27.65 -15.88 -7.49
CA TYR A 294 -27.02 -15.93 -6.18
C TYR A 294 -28.07 -15.67 -5.11
N HIS A 295 -28.06 -16.40 -4.01
CA HIS A 295 -28.91 -16.08 -2.86
C HIS A 295 -28.06 -15.81 -1.62
N LEU A 296 -28.60 -15.04 -0.69
CA LEU A 296 -27.97 -14.82 0.61
C LEU A 296 -28.21 -16.04 1.49
N ALA A 297 -27.14 -16.75 1.84
CA ALA A 297 -27.20 -17.91 2.73
C ALA A 297 -26.28 -17.69 3.95
N PRO A 298 -26.67 -18.14 5.14
CA PRO A 298 -25.75 -18.19 6.27
C PRO A 298 -24.71 -19.30 6.06
N ILE A 299 -23.49 -19.08 6.55
CA ILE A 299 -22.42 -20.09 6.60
C ILE A 299 -21.86 -20.27 8.01
N HIS A 300 -21.23 -21.42 8.23
CA HIS A 300 -20.65 -21.84 9.53
C HIS A 300 -19.31 -21.17 9.88
N LEU A 301 -18.99 -20.01 9.30
CA LEU A 301 -17.72 -19.32 9.56
C LEU A 301 -17.58 -18.92 11.05
N VAL A 302 -18.68 -18.56 11.71
CA VAL A 302 -18.66 -18.25 13.16
C VAL A 302 -18.24 -19.46 13.99
N ASP A 303 -18.77 -20.64 13.64
CA ASP A 303 -18.46 -21.90 14.32
C ASP A 303 -16.97 -22.25 14.11
N GLU A 304 -16.47 -22.09 12.88
CA GLU A 304 -15.04 -22.29 12.58
C GLU A 304 -14.13 -21.33 13.35
N LEU A 305 -14.49 -20.05 13.43
CA LEU A 305 -13.76 -19.06 14.21
C LEU A 305 -13.77 -19.40 15.70
N ALA A 306 -14.91 -19.87 16.23
CA ALA A 306 -15.04 -20.26 17.62
C ALA A 306 -14.09 -21.39 18.00
N VAL A 307 -13.83 -22.36 17.11
CA VAL A 307 -12.84 -23.43 17.32
C VAL A 307 -11.44 -22.84 17.55
N TYR A 308 -10.99 -21.92 16.70
CA TYR A 308 -9.68 -21.29 16.87
C TYR A 308 -9.62 -20.42 18.13
N VAL A 309 -10.71 -19.73 18.47
CA VAL A 309 -10.79 -18.95 19.71
C VAL A 309 -10.67 -19.87 20.93
N GLN A 310 -11.35 -21.01 20.94
CA GLN A 310 -11.26 -21.99 22.02
C GLN A 310 -9.85 -22.58 22.15
N TRP A 311 -9.22 -22.93 21.03
CA TRP A 311 -7.83 -23.40 21.03
C TRP A 311 -6.87 -22.33 21.54
N GLY A 312 -7.07 -21.08 21.15
CA GLY A 312 -6.26 -19.98 21.65
C GLY A 312 -6.45 -19.78 23.15
N LYS A 313 -7.69 -19.84 23.63
CA LYS A 313 -8.06 -19.74 25.05
C LYS A 313 -7.49 -20.84 25.93
N HIS A 314 -7.25 -22.03 25.37
CA HIS A 314 -6.57 -23.11 26.08
C HIS A 314 -5.19 -22.69 26.58
N TRP A 315 -4.46 -21.88 25.80
CA TRP A 315 -3.12 -21.41 26.16
C TRP A 315 -3.11 -20.04 26.82
N ASP A 316 -4.04 -19.15 26.45
CA ASP A 316 -4.21 -17.84 27.10
C ASP A 316 -5.68 -17.44 27.19
N PRO A 317 -6.27 -17.31 28.40
CA PRO A 317 -7.67 -16.90 28.55
C PRO A 317 -7.99 -15.55 27.88
N ASN A 318 -6.99 -14.70 27.68
CA ASN A 318 -7.14 -13.39 27.03
C ASN A 318 -6.92 -13.44 25.52
N PHE A 319 -6.76 -14.62 24.90
CA PHE A 319 -6.44 -14.77 23.47
C PHE A 319 -7.33 -13.94 22.53
N LEU A 320 -8.62 -13.84 22.84
CA LEU A 320 -9.59 -13.13 22.01
C LEU A 320 -9.26 -11.64 21.87
N GLU A 321 -8.57 -11.04 22.85
CA GLU A 321 -8.05 -9.66 22.75
C GLU A 321 -7.14 -9.49 21.53
N HIS A 322 -6.35 -10.51 21.18
CA HIS A 322 -5.42 -10.46 20.04
C HIS A 322 -6.11 -10.53 18.67
N LEU A 323 -7.42 -10.74 18.63
CA LEU A 323 -8.26 -10.69 17.44
C LEU A 323 -9.10 -9.40 17.36
N GLN A 324 -9.06 -8.55 18.39
CA GLN A 324 -9.86 -7.32 18.42
C GLN A 324 -9.28 -6.22 17.54
N LEU A 325 -10.19 -5.53 16.84
CA LEU A 325 -9.85 -4.35 16.05
C LEU A 325 -9.68 -3.10 16.89
N LEU A 326 -10.18 -3.07 18.13
CA LEU A 326 -10.02 -1.94 19.04
C LEU A 326 -9.21 -2.30 20.28
N LEU A 327 -8.43 -1.35 20.77
CA LEU A 327 -7.83 -1.43 22.11
C LEU A 327 -8.91 -1.16 23.17
N SER A 328 -9.09 -2.08 24.10
CA SER A 328 -10.03 -1.98 25.22
C SER A 328 -9.81 -0.74 26.10
N THR A 329 -8.60 -0.21 26.15
CA THR A 329 -8.23 0.98 26.94
C THR A 329 -8.47 2.31 26.23
N PHE A 330 -8.89 2.29 24.96
CA PHE A 330 -9.01 3.51 24.16
C PHE A 330 -10.31 4.28 24.46
N LYS A 331 -10.24 5.22 25.40
CA LYS A 331 -11.29 6.19 25.71
C LYS A 331 -11.20 7.41 24.77
N ASN A 332 -11.76 7.36 23.57
CA ASN A 332 -12.00 8.57 22.78
C ASN A 332 -13.11 8.34 21.76
N HIS A 333 -14.35 8.58 22.17
CA HIS A 333 -15.55 8.51 21.31
C HIS A 333 -15.82 9.80 20.53
N HIS A 334 -14.95 10.81 20.60
CA HIS A 334 -15.26 12.17 20.11
C HIS A 334 -14.35 12.73 19.01
N THR A 335 -13.32 12.01 18.56
CA THR A 335 -12.51 12.45 17.40
C THR A 335 -12.88 11.65 16.16
N LYS A 336 -13.16 12.34 15.03
CA LYS A 336 -13.43 11.74 13.70
C LYS A 336 -12.26 10.93 13.11
N LEU A 337 -11.21 10.67 13.88
CA LEU A 337 -9.99 9.98 13.45
C LEU A 337 -9.86 8.68 14.25
N ASN A 338 -9.57 7.56 13.57
CA ASN A 338 -9.36 6.23 14.15
C ASN A 338 -10.65 5.50 14.58
N THR A 339 -11.51 5.24 13.61
CA THR A 339 -12.78 4.53 13.82
C THR A 339 -12.62 3.01 13.70
N VAL A 340 -13.60 2.24 14.21
CA VAL A 340 -13.71 0.79 13.93
C VAL A 340 -13.72 0.56 12.41
N SER A 341 -14.43 1.41 11.67
CA SER A 341 -14.49 1.38 10.21
C SER A 341 -13.09 1.45 9.59
N ASP A 342 -12.23 2.37 10.02
CA ASP A 342 -10.84 2.45 9.53
C ASP A 342 -10.07 1.15 9.78
N ASN A 343 -10.21 0.53 10.96
CA ASN A 343 -9.55 -0.74 11.29
C ASN A 343 -10.08 -1.90 10.44
N VAL A 344 -11.39 -1.96 10.19
CA VAL A 344 -12.00 -2.97 9.32
C VAL A 344 -11.51 -2.80 7.89
N GLN A 345 -11.49 -1.59 7.33
CA GLN A 345 -11.01 -1.33 5.98
C GLN A 345 -9.54 -1.76 5.79
N ARG A 346 -8.71 -1.55 6.82
CA ARG A 346 -7.29 -1.99 6.81
C ARG A 346 -7.16 -3.50 6.90
N MET A 347 -7.97 -4.16 7.73
CA MET A 347 -7.99 -5.62 7.74
C MET A 347 -8.47 -6.16 6.40
N ASN A 348 -9.53 -5.58 5.84
CA ASN A 348 -10.03 -5.96 4.52
C ASN A 348 -8.93 -5.85 3.46
N PHE A 349 -8.18 -4.74 3.46
CA PHE A 349 -6.99 -4.58 2.62
C PHE A 349 -5.96 -5.70 2.83
N LEU A 350 -5.59 -6.02 4.07
CA LEU A 350 -4.57 -7.03 4.37
C LEU A 350 -5.01 -8.44 3.94
N LEU A 351 -6.28 -8.79 4.15
CA LEU A 351 -6.84 -10.08 3.73
C LEU A 351 -6.84 -10.17 2.20
N HIS A 352 -7.19 -9.10 1.49
CA HIS A 352 -7.09 -9.05 0.02
C HIS A 352 -5.63 -9.08 -0.47
N ALA A 353 -4.72 -8.32 0.14
CA ALA A 353 -3.31 -8.30 -0.21
C ALA A 353 -2.64 -9.67 0.01
N TYR A 354 -3.09 -10.43 1.01
CA TYR A 354 -2.67 -11.81 1.22
C TYR A 354 -3.02 -12.67 -0.01
N LEU A 355 -4.26 -12.57 -0.50
CA LEU A 355 -4.72 -13.31 -1.68
C LEU A 355 -3.86 -12.98 -2.91
N THR A 356 -3.66 -11.69 -3.22
CA THR A 356 -2.84 -11.24 -4.35
C THR A 356 -1.38 -11.71 -4.26
N GLN A 357 -0.81 -11.77 -3.06
CA GLN A 357 0.60 -12.16 -2.87
C GLN A 357 0.82 -13.67 -2.75
N LYS A 358 -0.18 -14.44 -2.30
CA LYS A 358 -0.04 -15.86 -1.99
C LYS A 358 -0.67 -16.78 -3.03
N ILE A 359 -1.76 -16.34 -3.65
CA ILE A 359 -2.40 -17.10 -4.71
C ILE A 359 -1.73 -16.74 -6.01
N ARG A 360 -0.95 -17.66 -6.57
CA ARG A 360 -0.27 -17.38 -7.82
C ARG A 360 -1.27 -17.31 -8.93
N ASN A 361 -2.22 -18.24 -9.06
CA ASN A 361 -3.23 -18.22 -10.12
C ASN A 361 -4.59 -18.73 -9.64
N PHE A 362 -5.63 -18.53 -10.43
CA PHE A 362 -6.99 -18.92 -10.11
C PHE A 362 -7.21 -20.43 -9.95
N GLY A 363 -6.34 -21.28 -10.50
CA GLY A 363 -6.44 -22.74 -10.39
C GLY A 363 -6.07 -23.25 -9.01
N GLN A 364 -5.13 -22.58 -8.35
CA GLN A 364 -4.71 -22.89 -6.98
C GLN A 364 -5.78 -22.60 -5.93
N MET A 365 -6.86 -21.90 -6.30
CA MET A 365 -7.91 -21.51 -5.35
C MET A 365 -8.70 -22.69 -4.80
N GLN A 366 -8.88 -23.76 -5.59
CA GLN A 366 -9.64 -24.94 -5.18
C GLN A 366 -8.91 -25.74 -4.09
N GLU A 367 -7.58 -25.74 -4.13
CA GLU A 367 -6.71 -26.47 -3.20
C GLU A 367 -6.12 -25.54 -2.12
N PHE A 368 -6.48 -24.25 -2.12
CA PHE A 368 -5.85 -23.22 -1.30
C PHE A 368 -5.81 -23.54 0.21
N PRO A 369 -6.87 -24.08 0.83
CA PRO A 369 -6.82 -24.49 2.24
C PRO A 369 -5.81 -25.61 2.51
N ALA A 370 -5.64 -26.56 1.58
CA ALA A 370 -4.75 -27.70 1.74
C ALA A 370 -3.26 -27.31 1.69
N TYR A 371 -2.94 -26.14 1.14
CA TYR A 371 -1.57 -25.63 1.02
C TYR A 371 -1.16 -24.65 2.12
N ALA A 372 -2.03 -24.35 3.08
CA ALA A 372 -1.75 -23.38 4.14
C ALA A 372 -0.77 -23.95 5.18
N ASP A 373 0.53 -23.84 4.89
CA ASP A 373 1.60 -24.15 5.83
C ASP A 373 1.91 -22.98 6.77
N TYR A 374 2.77 -23.23 7.77
CA TYR A 374 3.19 -22.21 8.74
C TYR A 374 3.82 -20.98 8.07
N GLN A 375 4.63 -21.13 7.02
CA GLN A 375 5.29 -20.01 6.34
C GLN A 375 4.28 -19.11 5.61
N MET A 376 3.24 -19.72 5.05
CA MET A 376 2.15 -19.01 4.42
C MET A 376 1.36 -18.22 5.46
N LEU A 377 1.01 -18.85 6.59
CA LEU A 377 0.28 -18.22 7.69
C LEU A 377 1.09 -17.10 8.37
N SER A 378 2.39 -17.29 8.58
CA SER A 378 3.26 -16.30 9.23
C SER A 378 3.41 -15.00 8.44
N TRP A 379 2.92 -14.93 7.19
CA TRP A 379 2.87 -13.69 6.41
C TRP A 379 2.15 -12.57 7.17
N PHE A 380 1.06 -12.90 7.88
CA PHE A 380 0.28 -11.92 8.64
C PHE A 380 1.10 -11.28 9.76
N ASN A 381 2.03 -12.01 10.39
CA ASN A 381 2.85 -11.51 11.48
C ASN A 381 3.69 -10.26 11.11
N ARG A 382 3.89 -10.02 9.80
CA ARG A 382 4.53 -8.78 9.29
C ARG A 382 3.65 -7.54 9.41
N HIS A 383 2.38 -7.68 9.78
CA HIS A 383 1.40 -6.59 9.86
C HIS A 383 0.62 -6.57 11.19
N LEU A 384 0.64 -7.68 11.94
CA LEU A 384 -0.05 -7.84 13.22
C LEU A 384 0.83 -7.47 14.42
N ARG A 385 0.22 -7.05 15.53
CA ARG A 385 0.93 -6.91 16.82
C ARG A 385 1.47 -8.26 17.27
N LYS A 386 2.65 -8.26 17.89
CA LYS A 386 3.17 -9.46 18.54
C LYS A 386 2.27 -9.83 19.71
N ILE A 387 2.04 -11.12 19.89
CA ILE A 387 1.28 -11.62 21.02
C ILE A 387 2.14 -11.50 22.29
N SER A 388 1.51 -11.07 23.37
CA SER A 388 2.10 -11.06 24.71
C SER A 388 1.22 -11.91 25.62
N LEU A 389 1.81 -12.94 26.23
CA LEU A 389 1.09 -13.85 27.13
C LEU A 389 0.68 -13.13 28.41
N SER A 390 -0.55 -13.38 28.86
CA SER A 390 -1.06 -12.87 30.14
C SER A 390 -0.24 -13.44 31.32
N THR A 391 -0.27 -12.71 32.45
CA THR A 391 0.42 -13.15 33.68
C THR A 391 -0.04 -14.54 34.15
N ALA A 392 -1.33 -14.86 33.93
CA ALA A 392 -1.89 -16.16 34.24
C ALA A 392 -1.26 -17.25 33.36
N SER A 393 -1.21 -17.04 32.06
CA SER A 393 -0.58 -17.96 31.10
C SER A 393 0.90 -18.16 31.38
N GLN A 394 1.64 -17.09 31.68
CA GLN A 394 3.06 -17.18 32.03
C GLN A 394 3.30 -18.05 33.29
N ARG A 395 2.39 -18.01 34.28
CA ARG A 395 2.46 -18.87 35.47
C ARG A 395 2.14 -20.32 35.11
N TRP A 396 1.09 -20.57 34.33
CA TRP A 396 0.68 -21.91 33.90
C TRP A 396 1.77 -22.60 33.05
N ILE A 397 2.37 -21.88 32.09
CA ILE A 397 3.50 -22.38 31.27
C ILE A 397 4.68 -22.81 32.14
N LYS A 398 5.04 -22.00 33.15
CA LYS A 398 6.10 -22.35 34.10
C LYS A 398 5.76 -23.60 34.91
N GLN A 399 4.50 -23.75 35.35
CA GLN A 399 4.05 -24.94 36.10
C GLN A 399 4.09 -26.21 35.24
N GLN A 400 3.69 -26.10 33.97
CA GLN A 400 3.70 -27.21 33.01
C GLN A 400 5.08 -27.47 32.37
N ARG A 401 6.11 -26.68 32.71
CA ARG A 401 7.48 -26.77 32.16
C ARG A 401 7.53 -26.68 30.63
N LEU A 402 6.66 -25.87 30.04
CA LEU A 402 6.60 -25.65 28.59
C LEU A 402 7.54 -24.51 28.15
N ASP A 403 8.00 -24.52 26.90
CA ASP A 403 8.75 -23.39 26.33
C ASP A 403 7.79 -22.24 25.97
N SER A 404 7.97 -21.10 26.63
CA SER A 404 7.21 -19.87 26.35
C SER A 404 7.26 -19.46 24.88
N ASN A 405 8.38 -19.67 24.18
CA ASN A 405 8.51 -19.33 22.76
C ASN A 405 7.67 -20.24 21.87
N GLU A 406 7.54 -21.52 22.21
CA GLU A 406 6.69 -22.46 21.49
C GLU A 406 5.22 -22.12 21.68
N VAL A 407 4.81 -21.78 22.91
CA VAL A 407 3.44 -21.33 23.19
C VAL A 407 3.11 -20.03 22.47
N LEU A 408 4.03 -19.06 22.44
CA LEU A 408 3.87 -17.83 21.66
C LEU A 408 3.70 -18.11 20.16
N ARG A 409 4.52 -19.00 19.58
CA ARG A 409 4.38 -19.39 18.16
C ARG A 409 3.05 -20.07 17.89
N ALA A 410 2.59 -20.95 18.79
CA ALA A 410 1.29 -21.61 18.68
C ALA A 410 0.14 -20.60 18.73
N GLN A 411 0.19 -19.63 19.65
CA GLN A 411 -0.79 -18.55 19.73
C GLN A 411 -0.82 -17.71 18.44
N GLU A 412 0.34 -17.35 17.90
CA GLU A 412 0.42 -16.62 16.63
C GLU A 412 -0.14 -17.44 15.47
N GLU A 413 0.16 -18.73 15.41
CA GLU A 413 -0.36 -19.63 14.39
C GLU A 413 -1.89 -19.74 14.47
N ILE A 414 -2.46 -19.96 15.66
CA ILE A 414 -3.91 -20.05 15.87
C ILE A 414 -4.61 -18.76 15.39
N ARG A 415 -4.07 -17.59 15.76
CA ARG A 415 -4.58 -16.29 15.29
C ARG A 415 -4.52 -16.19 13.77
N ASN A 416 -3.39 -16.57 13.17
CA ASN A 416 -3.19 -16.49 11.73
C ASN A 416 -4.11 -17.47 10.97
N ARG A 417 -4.43 -18.63 11.55
CA ARG A 417 -5.43 -19.58 11.00
C ARG A 417 -6.83 -18.98 11.01
N ALA A 418 -7.24 -18.31 12.09
CA ALA A 418 -8.52 -17.60 12.12
C ALA A 418 -8.62 -16.54 11.00
N LEU A 419 -7.58 -15.73 10.81
CA LEU A 419 -7.53 -14.75 9.72
C LEU A 419 -7.50 -15.40 8.32
N PHE A 420 -6.80 -16.52 8.19
CA PHE A 420 -6.75 -17.28 6.94
C PHE A 420 -8.13 -17.79 6.53
N VAL A 421 -8.93 -18.32 7.47
CA VAL A 421 -10.29 -18.80 7.17
C VAL A 421 -11.19 -17.65 6.73
N ILE A 422 -11.10 -16.47 7.36
CA ILE A 422 -11.81 -15.26 6.87
C ILE A 422 -11.36 -14.92 5.45
N THR A 423 -10.05 -14.96 5.19
CA THR A 423 -9.46 -14.67 3.87
C THR A 423 -9.97 -15.64 2.79
N TRP A 424 -10.03 -16.93 3.11
CA TRP A 424 -10.56 -17.96 2.21
C TRP A 424 -12.07 -17.78 1.95
N THR A 425 -12.82 -17.34 2.96
CA THR A 425 -14.24 -17.04 2.82
C THR A 425 -14.47 -15.85 1.87
N ILE A 426 -13.71 -14.76 2.05
CA ILE A 426 -13.73 -13.59 1.13
C ILE A 426 -13.46 -14.04 -0.31
N LEU A 427 -12.46 -14.89 -0.51
CA LEU A 427 -12.10 -15.39 -1.83
C LEU A 427 -13.28 -16.10 -2.52
N ASN A 428 -13.94 -17.03 -1.82
CA ASN A 428 -14.95 -17.90 -2.43
C ASN A 428 -16.29 -17.23 -2.62
N TYR A 429 -16.64 -16.28 -1.75
CA TYR A 429 -18.00 -15.76 -1.67
C TYR A 429 -18.13 -14.27 -2.00
N GLU A 430 -17.04 -13.49 -2.00
CA GLU A 430 -17.04 -12.11 -2.50
C GLU A 430 -16.29 -11.99 -3.81
N LEU A 431 -15.02 -12.35 -3.82
CA LEU A 431 -14.19 -12.14 -5.01
C LEU A 431 -14.59 -13.04 -6.18
N ARG A 432 -14.87 -14.32 -5.92
CA ARG A 432 -15.19 -15.28 -6.98
C ARG A 432 -16.46 -14.90 -7.74
N PRO A 433 -17.60 -14.59 -7.09
CA PRO A 433 -18.78 -14.08 -7.78
C PRO A 433 -18.52 -12.78 -8.56
N VAL A 434 -17.87 -11.82 -7.91
CA VAL A 434 -17.63 -10.48 -8.45
C VAL A 434 -16.69 -10.48 -9.65
N LEU A 435 -15.78 -11.45 -9.75
CA LEU A 435 -14.79 -11.49 -10.81
C LEU A 435 -15.06 -12.64 -11.79
N GLN A 436 -16.24 -13.28 -11.71
CA GLN A 436 -16.62 -14.44 -12.53
C GLN A 436 -16.29 -14.31 -14.02
N PRO A 437 -16.49 -13.16 -14.71
CA PRO A 437 -16.12 -13.02 -16.11
C PRO A 437 -14.60 -13.13 -16.37
N LEU A 438 -13.76 -12.74 -15.41
CA LEU A 438 -12.32 -12.96 -15.48
C LEU A 438 -12.00 -14.45 -15.36
N PHE A 439 -12.64 -15.15 -14.41
CA PHE A 439 -12.50 -16.61 -14.27
C PHE A 439 -12.90 -17.36 -15.53
N ASP A 440 -14.02 -16.98 -16.16
CA ASP A 440 -14.53 -17.63 -17.36
C ASP A 440 -13.60 -17.43 -18.56
N LYS A 441 -13.07 -16.21 -18.77
CA LYS A 441 -12.07 -15.92 -19.81
C LYS A 441 -10.78 -16.74 -19.61
N GLU A 442 -10.30 -16.87 -18.39
CA GLU A 442 -9.08 -17.65 -18.11
C GLU A 442 -9.27 -19.15 -18.32
N ARG A 443 -10.43 -19.68 -17.89
CA ARG A 443 -10.79 -21.09 -18.09
C ARG A 443 -10.86 -21.46 -19.57
N VAL A 444 -11.39 -20.56 -20.41
CA VAL A 444 -11.46 -20.74 -21.87
C VAL A 444 -10.08 -20.69 -22.51
N THR A 445 -9.19 -19.80 -22.05
CA THR A 445 -7.86 -19.62 -22.65
C THR A 445 -6.81 -20.63 -22.17
N ARG A 446 -7.13 -21.48 -21.17
CA ARG A 446 -6.21 -22.44 -20.50
C ARG A 446 -4.89 -21.82 -20.00
N ARG A 447 -4.81 -20.50 -19.94
CA ARG A 447 -3.68 -19.76 -19.40
C ARG A 447 -4.06 -19.33 -18.00
N TRP A 448 -3.73 -20.16 -17.03
CA TRP A 448 -3.77 -19.78 -15.62
C TRP A 448 -2.81 -18.59 -15.41
N LYS A 449 -3.33 -17.37 -15.43
CA LYS A 449 -2.50 -16.18 -15.22
C LYS A 449 -2.41 -15.89 -13.74
N ALA A 450 -1.46 -15.03 -13.40
CA ALA A 450 -1.30 -14.68 -12.01
C ALA A 450 -2.57 -13.99 -11.50
N MET A 451 -3.01 -14.19 -10.24
CA MET A 451 -4.07 -13.34 -9.68
C MET A 451 -3.53 -11.90 -9.59
N ASP A 452 -3.77 -11.12 -10.64
CA ASP A 452 -3.29 -9.75 -10.78
C ASP A 452 -4.43 -8.79 -10.48
N ILE A 453 -4.99 -8.93 -9.27
CA ILE A 453 -6.13 -8.15 -8.79
C ILE A 453 -5.77 -7.54 -7.46
N ALA A 454 -5.96 -6.24 -7.33
CA ALA A 454 -5.80 -5.50 -6.10
C ALA A 454 -7.11 -4.80 -5.73
N TRP A 455 -7.37 -4.73 -4.43
CA TRP A 455 -8.49 -3.95 -3.90
C TRP A 455 -8.05 -2.49 -3.71
N LEU A 456 -8.81 -1.57 -4.28
CA LEU A 456 -8.61 -0.14 -4.10
C LEU A 456 -9.35 0.30 -2.83
N GLY A 457 -8.58 0.60 -1.79
CA GLY A 457 -9.15 1.09 -0.55
C GLY A 457 -9.61 2.54 -0.67
N ASN A 458 -10.79 2.86 -0.13
CA ASN A 458 -11.32 4.22 -0.11
C ASN A 458 -11.72 4.63 1.32
N SER A 459 -11.29 5.81 1.75
CA SER A 459 -11.66 6.41 3.03
C SER A 459 -12.99 7.18 2.98
N GLN A 460 -13.49 7.49 1.78
CA GLN A 460 -14.85 8.00 1.64
C GLN A 460 -15.78 6.79 1.77
N GLU A 461 -16.72 6.83 2.71
CA GLU A 461 -17.70 5.76 2.88
C GLU A 461 -18.57 5.66 1.62
N THR A 462 -18.17 4.78 0.70
CA THR A 462 -18.90 4.49 -0.54
C THR A 462 -19.64 3.17 -0.40
N GLU A 463 -20.82 3.05 -1.01
CA GLU A 463 -21.53 1.76 -1.14
C GLU A 463 -20.80 0.77 -2.07
N TYR A 464 -19.73 1.22 -2.73
CA TYR A 464 -18.96 0.45 -3.69
C TYR A 464 -17.67 -0.10 -3.09
N GLN A 465 -17.33 -1.32 -3.48
CA GLN A 465 -15.96 -1.84 -3.41
C GLN A 465 -15.32 -1.79 -4.79
N ILE A 466 -14.07 -1.38 -4.87
CA ILE A 466 -13.38 -1.27 -6.16
C ILE A 466 -12.21 -2.23 -6.19
N TYR A 467 -12.18 -3.05 -7.23
CA TYR A 467 -11.04 -3.89 -7.57
C TYR A 467 -10.43 -3.41 -8.87
N TYR A 468 -9.14 -3.60 -9.05
CA TYR A 468 -8.51 -3.34 -10.34
C TYR A 468 -7.53 -4.43 -10.69
N SER A 469 -7.45 -4.70 -11.99
CA SER A 469 -6.48 -5.60 -12.58
C SER A 469 -5.55 -4.84 -13.52
N LEU A 470 -4.26 -5.04 -13.33
CA LEU A 470 -3.26 -4.56 -14.28
C LEU A 470 -3.26 -5.51 -15.47
N SER A 471 -4.10 -5.22 -16.46
CA SER A 471 -4.11 -6.02 -17.67
C SER A 471 -2.70 -5.98 -18.29
N ARG A 472 -2.16 -7.14 -18.67
CA ARG A 472 -0.90 -7.21 -19.44
C ARG A 472 -1.10 -6.86 -20.92
N CYS A 473 -2.27 -6.34 -21.30
CA CYS A 473 -2.53 -5.94 -22.67
C CYS A 473 -1.78 -4.63 -22.92
N THR A 474 -0.59 -4.76 -23.49
CA THR A 474 0.27 -3.67 -23.99
C THR A 474 -0.40 -2.75 -25.01
N GLU A 475 -1.65 -3.03 -25.40
CA GLU A 475 -2.45 -2.30 -26.37
C GLU A 475 -3.47 -1.35 -25.71
N GLN A 476 -3.69 -1.43 -24.39
CA GLN A 476 -4.60 -0.50 -23.71
C GLN A 476 -4.04 0.93 -23.71
N GLN A 477 -4.86 1.89 -24.15
CA GLN A 477 -4.52 3.32 -24.21
C GLN A 477 -5.19 4.16 -23.10
N HIS A 478 -6.12 3.57 -22.35
CA HIS A 478 -6.88 4.21 -21.27
C HIS A 478 -7.38 3.17 -20.26
N ASP A 479 -7.71 3.62 -19.05
CA ASP A 479 -8.37 2.78 -18.03
C ASP A 479 -9.75 2.34 -18.52
N GLN A 480 -10.11 1.10 -18.21
CA GLN A 480 -11.43 0.55 -18.50
C GLN A 480 -12.21 0.38 -17.21
N PHE A 481 -13.49 0.71 -17.23
CA PHE A 481 -14.34 0.61 -16.05
C PHE A 481 -15.51 -0.33 -16.32
N TYR A 482 -15.80 -1.17 -15.34
CA TYR A 482 -16.90 -2.12 -15.35
C TYR A 482 -17.70 -1.93 -14.08
N LEU A 483 -19.01 -1.72 -14.23
CA LEU A 483 -19.94 -1.73 -13.11
C LEU A 483 -20.42 -3.17 -12.90
N VAL A 484 -20.35 -3.64 -11.65
CA VAL A 484 -20.76 -4.97 -11.22
C VAL A 484 -21.88 -4.81 -10.20
N GLU A 485 -23.11 -5.11 -10.62
CA GLU A 485 -24.32 -4.90 -9.83
C GLU A 485 -25.08 -6.21 -9.61
N PHE A 486 -25.65 -6.35 -8.41
CA PHE A 486 -26.51 -7.46 -8.03
C PHE A 486 -27.97 -7.02 -8.13
N HIS A 487 -28.69 -7.53 -9.12
CA HIS A 487 -30.09 -7.20 -9.35
C HIS A 487 -31.00 -8.28 -8.78
N GLU A 488 -31.97 -7.89 -7.95
CA GLU A 488 -33.00 -8.79 -7.44
C GLU A 488 -33.79 -9.42 -8.59
N THR A 489 -34.02 -10.72 -8.47
CA THR A 489 -34.84 -11.50 -9.38
C THR A 489 -36.25 -11.59 -8.82
N GLN A 490 -37.27 -11.47 -9.69
CA GLN A 490 -38.68 -11.56 -9.30
C GLN A 490 -39.13 -12.99 -8.91
N SER A 491 -38.21 -13.97 -8.93
CA SER A 491 -38.50 -15.33 -8.48
C SER A 491 -38.77 -15.38 -6.98
N SER A 492 -39.74 -16.21 -6.60
CA SER A 492 -40.31 -16.39 -5.25
C SER A 492 -39.33 -16.80 -4.13
N GLY A 493 -38.02 -16.82 -4.40
CA GLY A 493 -36.94 -17.17 -3.46
C GLY A 493 -35.92 -16.04 -3.19
N GLY A 494 -36.08 -14.83 -3.74
CA GLY A 494 -35.22 -13.69 -3.39
C GLY A 494 -33.75 -13.85 -3.84
N GLY A 495 -33.54 -14.23 -5.10
CA GLY A 495 -32.20 -14.36 -5.69
C GLY A 495 -31.71 -13.07 -6.36
N TYR A 496 -30.41 -13.00 -6.60
CA TYR A 496 -29.71 -11.91 -7.27
C TYR A 496 -29.05 -12.40 -8.56
N ARG A 497 -29.15 -11.64 -9.63
CA ARG A 497 -28.37 -11.83 -10.84
C ARG A 497 -27.24 -10.80 -10.89
N ILE A 498 -26.03 -11.25 -11.21
CA ILE A 498 -24.90 -10.34 -11.40
C ILE A 498 -24.90 -9.82 -12.84
N GLU A 499 -24.91 -8.50 -12.98
CA GLU A 499 -24.71 -7.82 -14.25
C GLU A 499 -23.30 -7.20 -14.30
N HIS A 500 -22.60 -7.42 -15.41
CA HIS A 500 -21.31 -6.81 -15.70
C HIS A 500 -21.47 -5.89 -16.89
N ARG A 501 -21.37 -4.58 -16.66
CA ARG A 501 -21.54 -3.57 -17.72
C ARG A 501 -20.29 -2.71 -17.87
N PRO A 502 -19.66 -2.66 -19.07
CA PRO A 502 -18.63 -1.68 -19.34
C PRO A 502 -19.22 -0.27 -19.27
N VAL A 503 -18.50 0.65 -18.65
CA VAL A 503 -18.91 2.05 -18.50
C VAL A 503 -17.74 2.96 -18.86
N ASP A 504 -18.04 4.07 -19.54
CA ASP A 504 -17.07 5.13 -19.77
C ASP A 504 -17.23 6.19 -18.68
N LEU A 505 -16.19 6.38 -17.86
CA LEU A 505 -16.25 7.26 -16.69
C LEU A 505 -15.40 8.50 -16.90
N LYS A 506 -16.07 9.63 -17.11
CA LYS A 506 -15.46 10.97 -17.00
C LYS A 506 -14.94 11.23 -15.58
N PRO A 507 -13.98 12.15 -15.39
CA PRO A 507 -13.39 12.43 -14.08
C PRO A 507 -14.42 12.72 -12.98
N GLU A 508 -15.51 13.43 -13.27
CA GLU A 508 -16.56 13.74 -12.29
C GLU A 508 -17.26 12.50 -11.76
N ARG A 509 -17.51 11.53 -12.64
CA ARG A 509 -18.09 10.24 -12.25
C ARG A 509 -17.08 9.38 -11.51
N GLN A 510 -15.81 9.40 -11.90
CA GLN A 510 -14.75 8.71 -11.16
C GLN A 510 -14.66 9.21 -9.71
N MET A 511 -14.80 10.52 -9.45
CA MET A 511 -14.89 11.07 -8.09
C MET A 511 -16.07 10.48 -7.32
N SER A 512 -17.26 10.39 -7.92
CA SER A 512 -18.45 9.85 -7.25
C SER A 512 -18.34 8.38 -6.84
N TYR A 513 -17.47 7.61 -7.50
CA TYR A 513 -17.15 6.22 -7.12
C TYR A 513 -15.95 6.12 -6.17
N GLY A 514 -15.24 7.21 -5.89
CA GLY A 514 -14.03 7.20 -5.07
C GLY A 514 -12.76 6.76 -5.80
N LEU A 515 -12.77 6.77 -7.14
CA LEU A 515 -11.59 6.48 -7.97
C LEU A 515 -10.62 7.67 -8.05
N LEU A 516 -11.12 8.88 -7.80
CA LEU A 516 -10.39 10.14 -7.75
C LEU A 516 -10.87 10.92 -6.53
N ASN A 517 -10.03 11.83 -6.03
CA ASN A 517 -10.38 12.70 -4.92
C ASN A 517 -11.42 13.76 -5.34
N ASP A 518 -12.32 14.15 -4.43
CA ASP A 518 -13.37 15.16 -4.69
C ASP A 518 -12.84 16.53 -5.11
N GLN A 519 -11.56 16.83 -4.81
CA GLN A 519 -10.88 18.05 -5.21
C GLN A 519 -9.96 17.85 -6.42
N PHE A 520 -10.16 16.79 -7.19
CA PHE A 520 -9.37 16.53 -8.39
C PHE A 520 -9.50 17.66 -9.40
N LEU A 521 -8.36 18.04 -9.98
CA LEU A 521 -8.22 19.04 -11.02
C LEU A 521 -7.42 18.40 -12.15
N ASP A 522 -7.93 18.52 -13.39
CA ASP A 522 -7.29 17.92 -14.55
C ASP A 522 -5.81 18.35 -14.66
N PHE A 523 -4.96 17.33 -14.61
CA PHE A 523 -3.53 17.51 -14.72
C PHE A 523 -3.12 17.55 -16.20
N ASN A 524 -3.14 18.74 -16.77
CA ASN A 524 -2.59 18.94 -18.11
C ASN A 524 -1.06 18.97 -18.06
N LEU A 525 -0.43 17.98 -18.69
CA LEU A 525 0.95 18.05 -19.15
C LEU A 525 1.08 18.97 -20.38
N THR A 526 0.38 20.11 -20.40
CA THR A 526 0.62 21.12 -21.43
C THR A 526 1.68 22.07 -20.91
N ALA A 527 2.94 21.74 -21.18
CA ALA A 527 4.03 22.70 -21.22
C ALA A 527 4.88 22.36 -22.45
N SER A 528 4.64 23.13 -23.52
CA SER A 528 5.50 23.45 -24.67
C SER A 528 6.70 22.54 -24.94
#